data_AF-A0A7X9PJE1-F1
#
_entry.id   AF-A0A7X9PJE1-F1
#
_cell.length_a   1.000
_cell.length_b   1.000
_cell.length_c   1.000
_cell.angle_alpha   90.00
_cell.angle_beta   90.00
_cell.angle_gamma   90.00
#
_symmetry.space_group_name_H-M   'P 1'
#
loop_
_entity.id
_entity.type
_entity.pdbx_description
1 polymer ?
#
loop_
_entity_poly.entity_id
_entity_poly.type
_entity_poly.pdbx_seq_one_letter_code
_entity_poly.pdbx_strand_id
1 'polypeptide(L)'
;MRPQLFKNENAFDKEFLQVMNETGCPISVLKGFVALESAFNPKAYRYEEHRKDASYGLAQILYQTAKGYGFTGKPEDLFDPYLSLKYGALFLKDLAKKYNNPFDLIASYNMGYPRKITETTQFIANIYKYPITYKTNPPKDWVYANQPYVDRVASYMAFYQALEKNDINKAWDIYNLIKKKRLQDSRVKYTTDILELWKL
;
A
#
# COMPACT_ATOMS: atom_id res chain seq x y z
N MET A 1 6.84 22.87 -11.66
CA MET A 1 7.16 21.48 -12.03
C MET A 1 6.44 20.54 -11.07
N ARG A 2 5.74 19.52 -11.56
CA ARG A 2 5.07 18.51 -10.73
C ARG A 2 6.11 17.46 -10.29
N PRO A 3 6.25 17.13 -9.00
CA PRO A 3 7.18 16.09 -8.57
C PRO A 3 6.71 14.71 -9.06
N GLN A 4 7.67 13.81 -9.30
CA GLN A 4 7.44 12.45 -9.75
C GLN A 4 8.32 11.48 -8.97
N LEU A 5 7.72 10.52 -8.26
CA LEU A 5 8.43 9.53 -7.43
C LEU A 5 8.94 8.36 -8.27
N PHE A 6 8.12 7.87 -9.20
CA PHE A 6 8.40 6.69 -10.03
C PHE A 6 8.24 7.00 -11.51
N LYS A 7 9.08 6.36 -12.35
CA LYS A 7 9.07 6.56 -13.80
C LYS A 7 7.69 6.32 -14.44
N ASN A 8 6.95 5.32 -13.97
CA ASN A 8 5.70 4.85 -14.57
C ASN A 8 4.45 5.22 -13.75
N GLU A 9 4.52 6.17 -12.80
CA GLU A 9 3.39 6.46 -11.89
C GLU A 9 2.12 7.00 -12.56
N ASN A 10 2.21 7.43 -13.82
CA ASN A 10 1.09 7.92 -14.63
C ASN A 10 0.79 7.04 -15.85
N ALA A 11 1.48 5.89 -15.99
CA ALA A 11 1.34 5.03 -17.18
C ALA A 11 -0.03 4.33 -17.27
N PHE A 12 -0.74 4.21 -16.14
CA PHE A 12 -1.98 3.44 -16.01
C PHE A 12 -3.16 4.30 -15.50
N ASP A 13 -3.12 5.62 -15.73
CA ASP A 13 -4.11 6.57 -15.19
C ASP A 13 -5.54 6.26 -15.65
N LYS A 14 -5.69 5.71 -16.87
CA LYS A 14 -7.00 5.29 -17.39
C LYS A 14 -7.58 4.13 -16.58
N GLU A 15 -6.75 3.15 -16.26
CA GLU A 15 -7.12 1.97 -15.49
C GLU A 15 -7.41 2.34 -14.03
N PHE A 16 -6.61 3.24 -13.43
CA PHE A 16 -6.90 3.80 -12.10
C PHE A 16 -8.26 4.51 -12.08
N LEU A 17 -8.57 5.32 -13.09
CA LEU A 17 -9.84 6.03 -13.18
C LEU A 17 -11.02 5.06 -13.36
N GLN A 18 -10.86 4.05 -14.22
CA GLN A 18 -11.87 3.02 -14.41
C GLN A 18 -12.15 2.26 -13.11
N VAL A 19 -11.10 1.82 -12.40
CA VAL A 19 -11.24 1.10 -11.12
C VAL A 19 -11.86 1.97 -10.04
N MET A 20 -11.52 3.27 -9.99
CA MET A 20 -12.17 4.22 -9.08
C MET A 20 -13.67 4.31 -9.36
N ASN A 21 -14.07 4.43 -10.62
CA ASN A 21 -15.49 4.50 -11.01
C ASN A 21 -16.25 3.22 -10.67
N GLU A 22 -15.63 2.05 -10.80
CA GLU A 22 -16.28 0.75 -10.53
C GLU A 22 -16.35 0.39 -9.04
N THR A 23 -15.31 0.74 -8.27
CA THR A 23 -15.15 0.24 -6.89
C THR A 23 -15.29 1.34 -5.83
N GLY A 24 -15.24 2.61 -6.23
CA GLY A 24 -15.17 3.76 -5.34
C GLY A 24 -13.87 3.85 -4.55
N CYS A 25 -12.81 3.11 -4.92
CA CYS A 25 -11.50 3.23 -4.29
C CYS A 25 -10.76 4.48 -4.82
N PRO A 26 -10.37 5.45 -3.97
CA PRO A 26 -9.65 6.65 -4.40
C PRO A 26 -8.35 6.30 -5.09
N ILE A 27 -8.05 7.04 -6.17
CA ILE A 27 -6.85 6.84 -6.97
C ILE A 27 -5.59 7.02 -6.10
N SER A 28 -5.53 8.04 -5.24
CA SER A 28 -4.41 8.28 -4.33
C SER A 28 -4.17 7.15 -3.33
N VAL A 29 -5.24 6.53 -2.83
CA VAL A 29 -5.15 5.33 -1.98
C VAL A 29 -4.50 4.20 -2.77
N LEU A 30 -5.08 3.83 -3.92
CA LEU A 30 -4.61 2.68 -4.70
C LEU A 30 -3.19 2.90 -5.25
N LYS A 31 -2.87 4.11 -5.74
CA LYS A 31 -1.50 4.47 -6.16
C LYS A 31 -0.50 4.37 -5.02
N GLY A 32 -0.91 4.68 -3.78
CA GLY A 32 -0.07 4.53 -2.60
C GLY A 32 0.40 3.09 -2.37
N PHE A 33 -0.49 2.12 -2.55
CA PHE A 33 -0.14 0.69 -2.49
C PHE A 33 0.70 0.27 -3.70
N VAL A 34 0.26 0.56 -4.92
CA VAL A 34 0.96 0.19 -6.16
C VAL A 34 2.41 0.71 -6.21
N ALA A 35 2.63 1.91 -5.69
CA ALA A 35 3.95 2.51 -5.58
C ALA A 35 4.93 1.65 -4.76
N LEU A 36 4.47 1.05 -3.65
CA LEU A 36 5.31 0.17 -2.84
C LEU A 36 5.34 -1.26 -3.38
N GLU A 37 4.20 -1.77 -3.82
CA GLU A 37 4.04 -3.18 -4.19
C GLU A 37 4.76 -3.55 -5.48
N SER A 38 4.72 -2.68 -6.49
CA SER A 38 5.29 -2.98 -7.81
C SER A 38 6.17 -1.88 -8.39
N ALA A 39 6.22 -0.70 -7.76
CA ALA A 39 6.78 0.50 -8.37
C ALA A 39 6.20 0.76 -9.78
N PHE A 40 4.91 0.45 -9.96
CA PHE A 40 4.19 0.52 -11.23
C PHE A 40 4.74 -0.41 -12.32
N ASN A 41 5.22 -1.60 -11.94
CA ASN A 41 5.58 -2.67 -12.85
C ASN A 41 4.38 -3.65 -13.01
N PRO A 42 3.69 -3.68 -14.17
CA PRO A 42 2.55 -4.57 -14.38
C PRO A 42 2.94 -6.04 -14.47
N LYS A 43 4.24 -6.36 -14.60
CA LYS A 43 4.77 -7.73 -14.63
C LYS A 43 5.40 -8.14 -13.29
N ALA A 44 5.17 -7.38 -12.21
CA ALA A 44 5.68 -7.74 -10.90
C ALA A 44 5.09 -9.08 -10.43
N TYR A 45 5.95 -9.97 -9.95
CA TYR A 45 5.59 -11.32 -9.51
C TYR A 45 6.37 -11.65 -8.24
N ARG A 46 5.71 -12.26 -7.26
CA ARG A 46 6.36 -12.83 -6.07
C ARG A 46 5.67 -14.10 -5.64
N TYR A 47 6.41 -15.19 -5.57
CA TYR A 47 5.96 -16.42 -4.93
C TYR A 47 6.02 -16.29 -3.41
N GLU A 48 4.94 -16.64 -2.72
CA GLU A 48 4.82 -16.65 -1.26
C GLU A 48 4.81 -18.08 -0.76
N GLU A 49 6.01 -18.64 -0.54
CA GLU A 49 6.20 -20.04 -0.13
C GLU A 49 5.37 -20.43 1.09
N HIS A 50 5.33 -19.58 2.11
CA HIS A 50 4.56 -19.78 3.33
C HIS A 50 3.03 -19.86 3.12
N ARG A 51 2.51 -19.38 1.98
CA ARG A 51 1.09 -19.48 1.59
C ARG A 51 0.85 -20.46 0.44
N LYS A 52 1.91 -20.98 -0.18
CA LYS A 52 1.85 -21.73 -1.45
C LYS A 52 1.01 -21.00 -2.52
N ASP A 53 1.16 -19.68 -2.57
CA ASP A 53 0.45 -18.77 -3.48
C ASP A 53 1.43 -17.76 -4.08
N ALA A 54 0.99 -16.91 -5.01
CA ALA A 54 1.80 -15.83 -5.55
C ALA A 54 1.00 -14.54 -5.74
N SER A 55 1.69 -13.41 -5.66
CA SER A 55 1.16 -12.08 -5.93
C SER A 55 1.55 -11.59 -7.33
N TYR A 56 0.62 -10.91 -7.99
CA TYR A 56 0.73 -10.56 -9.41
C TYR A 56 0.42 -9.09 -9.69
N GLY A 57 1.18 -8.52 -10.63
CA GLY A 57 0.90 -7.24 -11.26
C GLY A 57 1.08 -6.02 -10.35
N LEU A 58 0.42 -4.93 -10.74
CA LEU A 58 0.55 -3.60 -10.14
C LEU A 58 0.24 -3.58 -8.64
N ALA A 59 -0.85 -4.23 -8.25
CA ALA A 59 -1.32 -4.23 -6.86
C ALA A 59 -0.73 -5.37 -6.01
N GLN A 60 0.05 -6.28 -6.62
CA GLN A 60 0.53 -7.51 -5.96
C GLN A 60 -0.59 -8.28 -5.24
N ILE A 61 -1.74 -8.42 -5.91
CA ILE A 61 -2.85 -9.22 -5.38
C ILE A 61 -2.50 -10.71 -5.46
N LEU A 62 -2.74 -11.44 -4.37
CA LEU A 62 -2.61 -12.90 -4.33
C LEU A 62 -3.67 -13.57 -5.21
N TYR A 63 -3.30 -14.65 -5.91
CA TYR A 63 -4.25 -15.35 -6.79
C TYR A 63 -5.46 -15.87 -6.02
N GLN A 64 -5.27 -16.48 -4.84
CA GLN A 64 -6.41 -16.96 -4.04
C GLN A 64 -7.28 -15.80 -3.51
N THR A 65 -6.67 -14.65 -3.18
CA THR A 65 -7.42 -13.45 -2.78
C THR A 65 -8.25 -12.92 -3.94
N ALA A 66 -7.70 -12.83 -5.16
CA ALA A 66 -8.45 -12.40 -6.34
C ALA A 66 -9.63 -13.34 -6.62
N LYS A 67 -9.44 -14.67 -6.50
CA LYS A 67 -10.53 -15.64 -6.61
C LYS A 67 -11.63 -15.43 -5.58
N GLY A 68 -11.27 -15.06 -4.34
CA GLY A 68 -12.23 -14.69 -3.29
C GLY A 68 -13.16 -13.54 -3.66
N TYR A 69 -12.74 -12.68 -4.60
CA TYR A 69 -13.53 -11.58 -5.17
C TYR A 69 -14.15 -11.90 -6.54
N GLY A 70 -14.21 -13.19 -6.91
CA GLY A 70 -14.89 -13.65 -8.13
C GLY A 70 -14.01 -13.66 -9.38
N PHE A 71 -12.68 -13.57 -9.25
CA PHE A 71 -11.79 -13.82 -10.38
C PHE A 71 -11.83 -15.29 -10.82
N THR A 72 -12.10 -15.53 -12.10
CA THR A 72 -12.21 -16.88 -12.69
C THR A 72 -11.12 -17.18 -13.72
N GLY A 73 -10.21 -16.23 -13.96
CA GLY A 73 -9.11 -16.37 -14.91
C GLY A 73 -7.93 -17.19 -14.39
N LYS A 74 -6.89 -17.26 -15.21
CA LYS A 74 -5.60 -17.86 -14.86
C LYS A 74 -4.75 -16.85 -14.10
N PRO A 75 -3.79 -17.28 -13.27
CA PRO A 75 -2.95 -16.37 -12.50
C PRO A 75 -2.26 -15.29 -13.36
N GLU A 76 -1.86 -15.64 -14.59
CA GLU A 76 -1.17 -14.73 -15.51
C GLU A 76 -2.05 -13.57 -16.00
N ASP A 77 -3.38 -13.74 -16.00
CA ASP A 77 -4.27 -12.64 -16.40
C ASP A 77 -4.23 -11.50 -15.37
N LEU A 78 -3.75 -11.74 -14.14
CA LEU A 78 -3.51 -10.68 -13.14
C LEU A 78 -2.29 -9.80 -13.44
N PHE A 79 -1.55 -10.06 -14.52
CA PHE A 79 -0.59 -9.10 -15.08
C PHE A 79 -1.26 -8.02 -15.94
N ASP A 80 -2.54 -8.20 -16.32
CA ASP A 80 -3.33 -7.12 -16.90
C ASP A 80 -3.47 -5.97 -15.87
N PRO A 81 -3.08 -4.73 -16.24
CA PRO A 81 -3.14 -3.59 -15.33
C PRO A 81 -4.51 -3.37 -14.70
N TYR A 82 -5.59 -3.47 -15.49
CA TYR A 82 -6.95 -3.25 -15.00
C TYR A 82 -7.36 -4.36 -14.03
N LEU A 83 -7.16 -5.65 -14.36
CA LEU A 83 -7.50 -6.75 -13.48
C LEU A 83 -6.71 -6.70 -12.16
N SER A 84 -5.40 -6.43 -12.22
CA SER A 84 -4.57 -6.28 -11.02
C SER A 84 -5.09 -5.17 -10.10
N LEU A 85 -5.38 -3.99 -10.67
CA LEU A 85 -5.89 -2.84 -9.93
C LEU A 85 -7.29 -3.09 -9.38
N LYS A 86 -8.19 -3.69 -10.15
CA LYS A 86 -9.57 -4.00 -9.75
C LYS A 86 -9.60 -4.89 -8.51
N TYR A 87 -8.91 -6.03 -8.55
CA TYR A 87 -8.93 -6.97 -7.42
C TYR A 87 -8.14 -6.42 -6.22
N GLY A 88 -7.07 -5.65 -6.46
CA GLY A 88 -6.40 -4.90 -5.40
C GLY A 88 -7.33 -3.89 -4.70
N ALA A 89 -8.13 -3.14 -5.46
CA ALA A 89 -9.09 -2.18 -4.94
C ALA A 89 -10.25 -2.84 -4.19
N LEU A 90 -10.79 -3.96 -4.70
CA LEU A 90 -11.82 -4.73 -3.99
C LEU A 90 -11.31 -5.24 -2.64
N PHE A 91 -10.07 -5.73 -2.59
CA PHE A 91 -9.43 -6.13 -1.34
C PHE A 91 -9.27 -4.94 -0.36
N LEU A 92 -8.83 -3.78 -0.84
CA LEU A 92 -8.76 -2.56 -0.02
C LEU A 92 -10.13 -2.15 0.53
N LYS A 93 -11.20 -2.22 -0.28
CA LYS A 93 -12.57 -1.90 0.16
C LYS A 93 -13.06 -2.85 1.25
N ASP A 94 -12.69 -4.13 1.20
CA ASP A 94 -13.07 -5.08 2.24
C ASP A 94 -12.32 -4.82 3.55
N LEU A 95 -11.01 -4.58 3.47
CA LEU A 95 -10.22 -4.15 4.63
C LEU A 95 -10.77 -2.84 5.23
N ALA A 96 -11.33 -1.95 4.41
CA ALA A 96 -11.93 -0.70 4.86
C ALA A 96 -13.20 -0.88 5.69
N LYS A 97 -14.00 -1.89 5.34
CA LYS A 97 -15.17 -2.27 6.14
C LYS A 97 -14.74 -2.90 7.47
N LYS A 98 -13.58 -3.57 7.48
CA LYS A 98 -13.05 -4.27 8.65
C LYS A 98 -12.34 -3.33 9.65
N TYR A 99 -11.67 -2.29 9.15
CA TYR A 99 -10.83 -1.42 9.97
C TYR A 99 -11.20 0.06 9.81
N ASN A 100 -11.60 0.69 10.93
CA ASN A 100 -11.91 2.13 10.97
C ASN A 100 -10.65 3.02 10.87
N ASN A 101 -9.49 2.46 11.20
CA ASN A 101 -8.21 3.17 11.14
C ASN A 101 -7.46 2.77 9.87
N PRO A 102 -7.12 3.73 8.97
CA PRO A 102 -6.42 3.42 7.73
C PRO A 102 -5.04 2.79 7.96
N PHE A 103 -4.36 3.08 9.08
CA PHE A 103 -3.08 2.44 9.38
C PHE A 103 -3.21 0.95 9.70
N ASP A 104 -4.31 0.53 10.32
CA ASP A 104 -4.59 -0.89 10.55
C ASP A 104 -4.84 -1.60 9.21
N LEU A 105 -5.57 -0.97 8.29
CA LEU A 105 -5.72 -1.51 6.95
C LEU A 105 -4.40 -1.61 6.21
N ILE A 106 -3.58 -0.55 6.19
CA ILE A 106 -2.30 -0.54 5.49
C ILE A 106 -1.43 -1.68 6.01
N ALA A 107 -1.33 -1.83 7.33
CA ALA A 107 -0.60 -2.94 7.94
C ALA A 107 -1.16 -4.31 7.50
N SER A 108 -2.49 -4.42 7.43
CA SER A 108 -3.21 -5.64 7.06
C SER A 108 -3.07 -6.04 5.61
N TYR A 109 -2.95 -5.10 4.67
CA TYR A 109 -2.80 -5.42 3.25
C TYR A 109 -1.60 -6.35 3.02
N ASN A 110 -0.50 -6.05 3.71
CA ASN A 110 0.74 -6.80 3.61
C ASN A 110 0.78 -8.04 4.53
N MET A 111 0.24 -7.96 5.74
CA MET A 111 0.35 -9.04 6.74
C MET A 111 -0.90 -9.90 6.95
N GLY A 112 -2.03 -9.55 6.33
CA GLY A 112 -3.36 -10.15 6.55
C GLY A 112 -4.07 -9.70 7.84
N TYR A 113 -3.37 -9.05 8.77
CA TYR A 113 -3.89 -8.52 10.03
C TYR A 113 -2.98 -7.38 10.53
N PRO A 114 -3.49 -6.36 11.26
CA PRO A 114 -2.70 -5.21 11.71
C PRO A 114 -1.85 -5.55 12.94
N ARG A 115 -0.97 -6.54 12.79
CA ARG A 115 -0.16 -7.07 13.88
C ARG A 115 0.66 -5.97 14.53
N LYS A 116 0.49 -5.80 15.84
CA LYS A 116 1.25 -4.81 16.61
C LYS A 116 2.69 -5.27 16.79
N ILE A 117 3.61 -4.33 16.93
CA ILE A 117 5.03 -4.63 17.15
C ILE A 117 5.22 -5.48 18.42
N THR A 118 4.39 -5.28 19.44
CA THR A 118 4.33 -6.06 20.69
C THR A 118 3.86 -7.50 20.50
N GLU A 119 3.25 -7.84 19.37
CA GLU A 119 2.77 -9.18 19.02
C GLU A 119 3.74 -9.92 18.07
N THR A 120 4.92 -9.34 17.84
CA THR A 120 5.94 -9.91 16.96
C THR A 120 6.47 -11.24 17.50
N THR A 121 6.72 -12.18 16.60
CA THR A 121 7.41 -13.46 16.85
C THR A 121 8.81 -13.43 16.25
N GLN A 122 9.68 -14.35 16.67
CA GLN A 122 11.03 -14.47 16.09
C GLN A 122 10.98 -14.63 14.55
N PHE A 123 10.01 -15.40 14.05
CA PHE A 123 9.79 -15.59 12.63
C PHE A 123 9.50 -14.26 11.90
N ILE A 124 8.64 -13.42 12.46
CA ILE A 124 8.28 -12.13 11.87
C ILE A 124 9.47 -11.16 11.94
N ALA A 125 10.18 -11.12 13.06
CA ALA A 125 11.40 -10.31 13.21
C ALA A 125 12.45 -10.69 12.15
N ASN A 126 12.59 -11.99 11.85
CA ASN A 126 13.48 -12.48 10.79
C ASN A 126 13.02 -12.03 9.40
N ILE A 127 11.71 -12.06 9.09
CA ILE A 127 11.16 -11.57 7.81
C ILE A 127 11.53 -10.10 7.58
N TYR A 128 11.34 -9.26 8.60
CA TYR A 128 11.56 -7.82 8.50
C TYR A 128 12.98 -7.37 8.88
N LYS A 129 13.86 -8.32 9.23
CA LYS A 129 15.29 -8.11 9.52
C LYS A 129 15.55 -7.09 10.63
N TYR A 130 14.78 -7.16 11.72
CA TYR A 130 15.02 -6.38 12.94
C TYR A 130 15.12 -7.29 14.17
N PRO A 131 15.75 -6.85 15.27
CA PRO A 131 15.93 -7.70 16.45
C PRO A 131 14.59 -7.95 17.16
N ILE A 132 14.40 -9.17 17.67
CA ILE A 132 13.17 -9.54 18.41
C ILE A 132 12.91 -8.66 19.64
N THR A 133 13.95 -8.00 20.16
CA THR A 133 13.84 -7.02 21.26
C THR A 133 12.94 -5.84 20.91
N TYR A 134 12.68 -5.55 19.63
CA TYR A 134 11.70 -4.53 19.24
C TYR A 134 10.28 -4.83 19.73
N LYS A 135 9.97 -6.09 20.04
CA LYS A 135 8.71 -6.46 20.70
C LYS A 135 8.50 -5.73 22.03
N THR A 136 9.56 -5.52 22.80
CA THR A 136 9.51 -4.90 24.13
C THR A 136 10.12 -3.49 24.15
N ASN A 137 11.03 -3.19 23.23
CA ASN A 137 11.68 -1.89 23.07
C ASN A 137 11.67 -1.47 21.59
N PRO A 138 10.49 -1.12 21.04
CA PRO A 138 10.37 -0.74 19.64
C PRO A 138 11.02 0.62 19.37
N PRO A 139 11.43 0.90 18.12
CA PRO A 139 11.77 2.26 17.71
C PRO A 139 10.62 3.23 17.99
N LYS A 140 10.95 4.51 18.16
CA LYS A 140 9.97 5.55 18.46
C LYS A 140 8.82 5.54 17.43
N ASP A 141 7.59 5.69 17.91
CA ASP A 141 6.32 5.70 17.15
C ASP A 141 6.02 4.45 16.31
N TRP A 142 6.74 3.34 16.52
CA TRP A 142 6.37 2.06 15.92
C TRP A 142 5.16 1.46 16.64
N VAL A 143 4.11 1.21 15.86
CA VAL A 143 2.88 0.56 16.32
C VAL A 143 2.79 -0.85 15.75
N TYR A 144 3.20 -1.04 14.49
CA TYR A 144 3.02 -2.28 13.74
C TYR A 144 4.31 -3.07 13.58
N ALA A 145 4.19 -4.39 13.49
CA ALA A 145 5.31 -5.27 13.20
C ALA A 145 5.95 -4.99 11.82
N ASN A 146 5.17 -4.40 10.89
CA ASN A 146 5.61 -3.93 9.58
C ASN A 146 5.59 -2.39 9.47
N GLN A 147 5.90 -1.65 10.54
CA GLN A 147 5.85 -0.18 10.54
C GLN A 147 6.52 0.49 9.31
N PRO A 148 7.69 0.04 8.82
CA PRO A 148 8.28 0.64 7.61
C PRO A 148 7.40 0.52 6.35
N TYR A 149 6.60 -0.55 6.24
CA TYR A 149 5.60 -0.69 5.17
C TYR A 149 4.49 0.35 5.34
N VAL A 150 3.98 0.49 6.57
CA VAL A 150 2.92 1.47 6.90
C VAL A 150 3.36 2.90 6.60
N ASP A 151 4.57 3.29 7.02
CA ASP A 151 5.10 4.63 6.79
C ASP A 151 5.27 4.94 5.28
N ARG A 152 5.67 3.94 4.49
CA ARG A 152 5.82 4.07 3.03
C ARG A 152 4.50 4.27 2.32
N VAL A 153 3.55 3.36 2.51
CA VAL A 153 2.25 3.45 1.85
C VAL A 153 1.54 4.74 2.25
N ALA A 154 1.52 5.07 3.54
CA ALA A 154 0.90 6.30 4.03
C ALA A 154 1.52 7.55 3.41
N SER A 155 2.85 7.60 3.29
CA SER A 155 3.54 8.73 2.64
C SER A 155 3.22 8.82 1.14
N TYR A 156 3.12 7.68 0.45
CA TYR A 156 2.74 7.67 -0.97
C TYR A 156 1.28 8.08 -1.17
N MET A 157 0.37 7.64 -0.30
CA MET A 157 -1.03 8.07 -0.31
C MET A 157 -1.14 9.59 -0.16
N ALA A 158 -0.45 10.17 0.83
CA ALA A 158 -0.42 11.62 1.03
C ALA A 158 0.17 12.36 -0.18
N PHE A 159 1.25 11.82 -0.76
CA PHE A 159 1.87 12.39 -1.96
C PHE A 159 0.89 12.45 -3.14
N TYR A 160 0.23 11.34 -3.46
CA TYR A 160 -0.72 11.31 -4.57
C TYR A 160 -1.98 12.12 -4.30
N GLN A 161 -2.44 12.20 -3.05
CA GLN A 161 -3.55 13.09 -2.69
C GLN A 161 -3.18 14.56 -2.90
N ALA A 162 -1.98 14.97 -2.50
CA ALA A 162 -1.50 16.34 -2.74
C ALA A 162 -1.49 16.65 -4.24
N LEU A 163 -1.07 15.70 -5.07
CA LEU A 163 -1.12 15.83 -6.52
C LEU A 163 -2.56 15.92 -7.08
N GLU A 164 -3.50 15.12 -6.57
CA GLU A 164 -4.92 15.16 -6.95
C GLU A 164 -5.57 16.50 -6.59
N LYS A 165 -5.25 17.02 -5.41
CA LYS A 165 -5.70 18.35 -4.92
C LYS A 165 -4.95 19.52 -5.57
N ASN A 166 -4.01 19.25 -6.48
CA ASN A 166 -3.12 20.23 -7.10
C ASN A 166 -2.31 21.08 -6.08
N ASP A 167 -2.04 20.53 -4.89
CA ASP A 167 -1.20 21.13 -3.86
C ASP A 167 0.27 20.77 -4.11
N ILE A 168 0.87 21.46 -5.08
CA ILE A 168 2.22 21.19 -5.56
C ILE A 168 3.30 21.41 -4.49
N ASN A 169 3.08 22.36 -3.58
CA ASN A 169 4.02 22.64 -2.49
C ASN A 169 4.06 21.49 -1.49
N LYS A 170 2.88 20.99 -1.08
CA LYS A 170 2.79 19.80 -0.22
C LYS A 170 3.38 18.57 -0.91
N ALA A 171 3.12 18.37 -2.20
CA ALA A 171 3.69 17.26 -2.96
C ALA A 171 5.23 17.28 -2.98
N TRP A 172 5.85 18.45 -3.15
CA TRP A 172 7.31 18.59 -3.09
C TRP A 172 7.88 18.35 -1.68
N ASP A 173 7.19 18.81 -0.64
CA ASP A 173 7.61 18.58 0.74
C ASP A 173 7.61 17.08 1.09
N ILE A 174 6.52 16.38 0.76
CA ILE A 174 6.41 14.92 0.91
C ILE A 174 7.49 14.21 0.08
N TYR A 175 7.65 14.60 -1.19
CA TYR A 175 8.68 14.06 -2.07
C TYR A 175 10.09 14.14 -1.44
N ASN A 176 10.43 15.30 -0.88
CA ASN A 176 11.73 15.54 -0.26
C ASN A 176 11.94 14.70 1.00
N LEU A 177 10.91 14.51 1.82
CA LEU A 177 10.95 13.61 2.97
C LEU A 177 11.19 12.15 2.52
N ILE A 178 10.45 11.69 1.50
CA ILE A 178 10.62 10.35 0.92
C ILE A 178 12.06 10.16 0.39
N LYS A 179 12.58 11.10 -0.41
CA LYS A 179 13.94 11.02 -0.98
C LYS A 179 15.04 11.01 0.09
N LYS A 180 14.81 11.69 1.22
CA LYS A 180 15.70 11.68 2.39
C LYS A 180 15.48 10.46 3.30
N LYS A 181 14.63 9.49 2.91
CA LYS A 181 14.25 8.31 3.71
C LYS A 181 13.59 8.65 5.05
N ARG A 182 12.95 9.82 5.16
CA ARG A 182 12.23 10.32 6.35
C ARG A 182 10.73 10.00 6.27
N LEU A 183 10.42 8.73 6.05
CA LEU A 183 9.04 8.25 5.81
C LEU A 183 8.16 8.33 7.06
N GLN A 184 8.71 8.02 8.23
CA GLN A 184 8.02 8.20 9.50
C GLN A 184 7.63 9.67 9.73
N ASP A 185 8.57 10.60 9.48
CA ASP A 185 8.31 12.03 9.62
C ASP A 185 7.22 12.51 8.65
N SER A 186 7.23 12.00 7.41
CA SER A 186 6.16 12.24 6.44
C SER A 186 4.81 11.73 6.95
N ARG A 187 4.73 10.45 7.37
CA ARG A 187 3.49 9.89 7.93
C ARG A 187 2.97 10.73 9.09
N VAL A 188 3.82 11.08 10.05
CA VAL A 188 3.45 11.87 11.24
C VAL A 188 2.98 13.27 10.83
N LYS A 189 3.73 13.97 9.97
CA LYS A 189 3.41 15.33 9.54
C LYS A 189 2.07 15.42 8.79
N TYR A 190 1.76 14.43 7.95
CA TYR A 190 0.56 14.41 7.11
C TYR A 190 -0.50 13.42 7.60
N THR A 191 -0.50 13.06 8.88
CA THR A 191 -1.46 12.09 9.42
C THR A 191 -2.90 12.53 9.17
N THR A 192 -3.24 13.81 9.33
CA THR A 192 -4.59 14.31 9.06
C THR A 192 -5.01 14.09 7.61
N ASP A 193 -4.15 14.43 6.64
CA ASP A 193 -4.40 14.19 5.21
C ASP A 193 -4.66 12.71 4.92
N ILE A 194 -3.88 11.82 5.55
CA ILE A 194 -4.00 10.36 5.42
C ILE A 194 -5.32 9.85 6.03
N LEU A 195 -5.72 10.39 7.19
CA LEU A 195 -6.99 10.04 7.82
C LEU A 195 -8.19 10.55 6.99
N GLU A 196 -8.06 11.70 6.32
CA GLU A 196 -9.10 12.25 5.44
C GLU A 196 -9.29 11.48 4.13
N LEU A 197 -8.24 10.83 3.62
CA LEU A 197 -8.36 9.87 2.51
C LEU A 197 -9.31 8.72 2.85
N TRP A 198 -9.61 8.55 4.14
CA TRP A 198 -10.42 7.47 4.68
C TRP A 198 -11.84 7.89 5.02
N LYS A 199 -12.68 7.92 4.00
CA LYS A 199 -14.15 7.86 4.07
C LYS A 199 -14.68 7.06 2.86
N LEU A 200 -14.17 5.83 2.71
CA LEU A 200 -14.51 4.90 1.63
C LEU A 200 -15.95 4.42 1.66
#